data_AF-A0A2N2MGR9-F1
#
_entry.id   AF-A0A2N2MGR9-F1
#
_cell.length_a   1.000
_cell.length_b   1.000
_cell.length_c   1.000
_cell.angle_alpha   90.00
_cell.angle_beta   90.00
_cell.angle_gamma   90.00
#
_symmetry.space_group_name_H-M   'P 1'
#
loop_
_entity.id
_entity.type
_entity.pdbx_description
1 polymer ?
#
loop_
_entity_poly.entity_id
_entity_poly.type
_entity_poly.pdbx_seq_one_letter_code
_entity_poly.pdbx_strand_id
1 'polypeptide(L)'
;MSEFNSEITSDDKLWGLLSWLFAPIVGVIVLLMDDKKNRPFLKYHAVSSIAFTVVAYVITTLTVGCGAVILLLNIWFAIKAYQGEYVTIPVITDFVKKQGWV
;
A
#
# COMPACT_ATOMS: atom_id res chain seq x y z
N MET A 1 17.33 11.56 -15.09
CA MET A 1 16.88 10.82 -13.89
C MET A 1 16.07 11.81 -13.06
N SER A 2 14.80 12.00 -13.38
CA SER A 2 13.97 13.10 -12.87
C SER A 2 13.54 12.87 -11.42
N GLU A 3 14.00 13.75 -10.54
CA GLU A 3 13.36 14.24 -9.30
C GLU A 3 12.47 13.27 -8.49
N PHE A 4 13.08 12.35 -7.75
CA PHE A 4 12.42 11.62 -6.66
C PHE A 4 12.84 12.15 -5.29
N ASN A 5 12.65 13.44 -5.03
CA ASN A 5 12.80 13.94 -3.68
C ASN A 5 11.80 15.06 -3.35
N SER A 6 10.51 14.81 -3.62
CA SER A 6 9.51 15.43 -2.76
C SER A 6 9.69 14.80 -1.38
N GLU A 7 10.18 15.57 -0.42
CA GLU A 7 10.35 15.13 0.97
C GLU A 7 9.07 14.43 1.46
N ILE A 8 9.22 13.26 2.08
CA ILE A 8 8.09 12.51 2.65
C ILE A 8 7.59 13.31 3.86
N THR A 9 6.37 13.85 3.75
CA THR A 9 5.80 14.69 4.79
C THR A 9 5.12 13.86 5.88
N SER A 10 4.79 14.48 7.01
CA SER A 10 3.96 13.83 8.04
C SER A 10 2.56 13.46 7.53
N ASP A 11 1.99 14.26 6.61
CA ASP A 11 0.71 13.93 5.94
C ASP A 11 0.87 12.67 5.08
N ASP A 12 1.97 12.52 4.34
CA ASP A 12 2.22 11.32 3.55
C ASP A 12 2.28 10.06 4.41
N LYS A 13 3.00 10.15 5.53
CA LYS A 13 3.14 9.03 6.48
C LYS A 13 1.80 8.62 7.06
N LEU A 14 0.96 9.60 7.39
CA LEU A 14 -0.40 9.36 7.88
C LEU A 14 -1.26 8.66 6.81
N TRP A 15 -1.32 9.21 5.59
CA TRP A 15 -2.13 8.64 4.52
C TRP A 15 -1.61 7.29 4.02
N GLY A 16 -0.29 7.07 4.07
CA GLY A 16 0.33 5.77 3.83
C GLY A 16 -0.08 4.74 4.88
N LEU A 17 -0.05 5.10 6.17
CA LEU A 17 -0.56 4.25 7.26
C LEU A 17 -2.04 3.92 7.06
N LEU A 18 -2.88 4.92 6.78
CA LEU A 18 -4.32 4.73 6.63
C LEU A 18 -4.65 3.84 5.42
N SER A 19 -3.88 3.95 4.33
CA SER A 19 -4.03 3.11 3.14
C SER A 19 -3.81 1.64 3.45
N TRP A 20 -2.96 1.29 4.40
CA TRP A 20 -2.75 -0.08 4.88
C TRP A 20 -3.80 -0.52 5.90
N LEU A 21 -4.13 0.32 6.88
CA LEU A 21 -5.03 -0.05 7.96
C LEU A 21 -6.48 -0.25 7.49
N PHE A 22 -6.92 0.57 6.55
CA PHE A 22 -8.28 0.55 6.00
C PHE A 22 -8.28 0.18 4.51
N ALA A 23 -7.31 -0.64 4.10
CA ALA A 23 -7.32 -1.22 2.76
C ALA A 23 -8.59 -2.08 2.55
N PRO A 24 -9.21 -2.05 1.35
CA PRO A 24 -8.80 -1.29 0.16
C PRO A 24 -9.36 0.14 0.12
N ILE A 25 -10.30 0.48 1.00
CA ILE A 25 -11.12 1.71 0.90
C ILE A 25 -10.25 2.95 0.88
N VAL A 26 -9.35 3.12 1.86
CA VAL A 26 -8.52 4.33 1.92
C VAL A 26 -7.49 4.39 0.80
N GLY A 27 -6.92 3.25 0.40
CA GLY A 27 -6.02 3.21 -0.76
C GLY A 27 -6.72 3.71 -2.03
N VAL A 28 -7.98 3.31 -2.26
CA VAL A 28 -8.77 3.80 -3.40
C VAL A 28 -9.04 5.29 -3.28
N ILE A 29 -9.39 5.79 -2.09
CA ILE A 29 -9.58 7.23 -1.84
C ILE A 29 -8.30 8.00 -2.21
N VAL A 30 -7.13 7.55 -1.75
CA VAL A 30 -5.84 8.17 -2.08
C VAL A 30 -5.61 8.22 -3.60
N LEU A 31 -5.97 7.16 -4.33
CA LEU A 31 -5.82 7.11 -5.80
C LEU A 31 -6.83 7.99 -6.55
N LEU A 32 -7.96 8.36 -5.92
CA LEU A 32 -8.93 9.28 -6.48
C LEU A 32 -8.64 10.74 -6.13
N MET A 33 -7.80 11.01 -5.13
CA MET A 33 -7.40 12.36 -4.71
C MET A 33 -6.20 12.86 -5.52
N ASP A 34 -6.37 13.92 -6.30
CA ASP A 34 -5.32 14.47 -7.17
C ASP A 34 -4.10 14.99 -6.39
N ASP A 35 -4.30 15.59 -5.21
CA ASP A 35 -3.21 16.07 -4.34
C ASP A 35 -2.39 14.92 -3.75
N LYS A 36 -2.96 13.72 -3.64
CA LYS A 36 -2.34 12.57 -2.98
C LYS A 36 -1.78 11.55 -3.94
N LYS A 37 -2.53 11.16 -4.98
CA LYS A 37 -2.11 10.17 -5.99
C LYS A 37 -0.87 10.59 -6.76
N ASN A 38 -0.62 11.89 -6.87
CA ASN A 38 0.54 12.45 -7.56
C ASN A 38 1.81 12.42 -6.69
N ARG A 39 1.71 12.08 -5.40
CA ARG A 39 2.87 11.90 -4.53
C ARG A 39 3.38 10.46 -4.65
N PRO A 40 4.66 10.23 -5.03
CA PRO A 40 5.18 8.89 -5.26
C PRO A 40 5.02 7.94 -4.07
N PHE A 41 5.29 8.42 -2.86
CA PHE A 41 5.15 7.65 -1.62
C PHE A 41 3.71 7.17 -1.38
N LEU A 42 2.74 8.08 -1.53
CA LEU A 42 1.33 7.77 -1.32
C LEU A 42 0.77 6.85 -2.39
N LYS A 43 1.10 7.12 -3.66
CA LYS A 43 0.74 6.24 -4.78
C LYS A 43 1.27 4.83 -4.54
N TYR A 44 2.54 4.71 -4.13
CA TYR A 44 3.16 3.43 -3.85
C TYR A 44 2.42 2.62 -2.78
N HIS A 45 2.16 3.22 -1.62
CA HIS A 45 1.50 2.53 -0.52
C HIS A 45 0.02 2.25 -0.80
N ALA A 46 -0.68 3.16 -1.46
CA ALA A 46 -2.08 2.96 -1.84
C ALA A 46 -2.25 1.80 -2.83
N VAL A 47 -1.44 1.74 -3.90
CA VAL A 47 -1.50 0.64 -4.86
C VAL A 47 -1.07 -0.68 -4.22
N SER A 48 0.03 -0.66 -3.43
CA SER A 48 0.56 -1.86 -2.79
C SER A 48 -0.42 -2.43 -1.76
N SER A 49 -1.11 -1.59 -0.97
CA SER A 49 -2.06 -2.06 0.03
C SER A 49 -3.31 -2.67 -0.59
N ILE A 50 -3.82 -2.09 -1.68
CA ILE A 50 -4.92 -2.66 -2.46
C ILE A 50 -4.49 -4.02 -3.03
N ALA A 51 -3.36 -4.08 -3.73
CA ALA A 51 -2.87 -5.32 -4.34
C ALA A 51 -2.65 -6.43 -3.30
N PHE A 52 -2.00 -6.09 -2.17
CA PHE A 52 -1.81 -7.03 -1.07
C PHE A 52 -3.14 -7.55 -0.51
N THR A 53 -4.09 -6.66 -0.26
CA THR A 53 -5.37 -7.01 0.33
C THR A 53 -6.20 -7.90 -0.59
N VAL A 54 -6.19 -7.63 -1.91
CA VAL A 54 -6.84 -8.49 -2.91
C VAL A 54 -6.25 -9.90 -2.89
N VAL A 55 -4.91 -10.01 -2.90
CA VAL A 55 -4.23 -11.32 -2.83
C VAL A 55 -4.53 -12.04 -1.51
N ALA A 56 -4.50 -11.32 -0.39
CA ALA A 56 -4.80 -11.87 0.94
C ALA A 56 -6.23 -12.40 1.02
N TYR A 57 -7.22 -11.71 0.44
CA TYR A 57 -8.59 -12.19 0.38
C TYR A 57 -8.72 -13.47 -0.45
N VAL A 58 -8.07 -13.54 -1.63
CA VAL A 58 -8.07 -14.76 -2.46
C VAL A 58 -7.51 -15.95 -1.68
N ILE A 59 -6.38 -15.78 -0.99
CA ILE A 59 -5.77 -16.85 -0.16
C ILE A 59 -6.71 -17.23 0.99
N THR A 60 -7.31 -16.25 1.66
CA THR A 60 -8.24 -16.49 2.78
C THR A 60 -9.45 -17.28 2.32
N THR A 61 -10.06 -16.95 1.18
CA THR A 61 -11.20 -17.70 0.62
C THR A 61 -10.80 -19.12 0.23
N LEU A 62 -9.66 -19.31 -0.44
CA LEU A 62 -9.19 -20.64 -0.85
C LEU A 62 -8.83 -21.54 0.33
N THR A 63 -8.42 -20.96 1.46
CA THR A 63 -8.07 -21.66 2.70
C THR A 63 -9.22 -21.73 3.70
N VAL A 64 -10.45 -21.37 3.30
CA VAL A 64 -11.65 -21.38 4.16
C VAL A 64 -11.44 -20.60 5.47
N GLY A 65 -10.73 -19.46 5.39
CA GLY A 65 -10.52 -18.55 6.50
C GLY A 65 -9.18 -18.67 7.22
N CYS A 66 -8.42 -19.76 7.06
CA CYS A 66 -7.12 -19.92 7.74
C CYS A 66 -6.08 -18.87 7.29
N GLY A 67 -6.17 -18.40 6.05
CA GLY A 67 -5.32 -17.36 5.48
C GLY A 67 -5.53 -15.96 6.08
N ALA A 68 -6.57 -15.76 6.91
CA ALA A 68 -6.88 -14.45 7.49
C ALA A 68 -5.74 -13.88 8.34
N VAL A 69 -4.84 -14.73 8.86
CA VAL A 69 -3.62 -14.31 9.60
C VAL A 69 -2.73 -13.39 8.74
N ILE A 70 -2.74 -13.55 7.41
CA ILE A 70 -1.99 -12.70 6.48
C ILE A 70 -2.46 -11.24 6.56
N LEU A 71 -3.73 -11.00 6.86
CA LEU A 71 -4.27 -9.64 6.99
C LEU A 71 -3.65 -8.87 8.16
N LEU A 72 -3.10 -9.56 9.18
CA LEU A 72 -2.38 -8.92 10.28
C LEU A 72 -1.10 -8.21 9.81
N LEU A 73 -0.52 -8.63 8.68
CA LEU A 73 0.64 -7.96 8.09
C LEU A 73 0.32 -6.52 7.65
N ASN A 74 -0.95 -6.20 7.37
CA ASN A 74 -1.35 -4.81 7.10
C ASN A 74 -0.98 -3.88 8.25
N ILE A 75 -1.07 -4.33 9.51
CA ILE A 75 -0.69 -3.52 10.67
C ILE A 75 0.83 -3.26 10.66
N TRP A 76 1.62 -4.29 10.35
CA TRP A 76 3.07 -4.13 10.26
C TRP A 76 3.48 -3.17 9.12
N PHE A 77 2.85 -3.31 7.96
CA PHE A 77 3.08 -2.42 6.81
C PHE A 77 2.59 -0.99 7.07
N ALA A 78 1.48 -0.83 7.80
CA ALA A 78 0.97 0.47 8.24
C ALA A 78 1.97 1.21 9.14
N ILE A 79 2.59 0.49 10.10
CA ILE A 79 3.64 1.04 10.95
C ILE A 79 4.84 1.47 10.11
N LYS A 80 5.26 0.64 9.15
CA LYS A 80 6.38 0.96 8.25
C LYS A 80 6.11 2.18 7.37
N ALA A 81 4.90 2.30 6.81
CA ALA A 81 4.49 3.48 6.08
C ALA A 81 4.50 4.74 6.98
N TYR A 82 4.08 4.61 8.24
CA TYR A 82 4.14 5.73 9.20
C TYR A 82 5.57 6.15 9.55
N GLN A 83 6.52 5.22 9.53
CA GLN A 83 7.95 5.53 9.67
C GLN A 83 8.54 6.24 8.44
N GLY A 84 7.80 6.29 7.33
CA GLY A 84 8.25 6.85 6.06
C GLY A 84 9.08 5.86 5.23
N GLU A 85 8.97 4.56 5.52
CA GLU A 85 9.69 3.51 4.80
C GLU A 85 8.83 2.89 3.69
N TYR A 86 9.44 2.69 2.51
CA TYR A 86 8.82 1.90 1.45
C TYR A 86 8.83 0.42 1.82
N VAL A 87 7.64 -0.19 1.81
CA VAL A 87 7.47 -1.61 2.09
C VAL A 87 7.68 -2.41 0.82
N THR A 88 8.65 -3.33 0.78
CA THR A 88 8.83 -4.26 -0.34
C THR A 88 8.22 -5.61 0.01
N ILE A 89 7.20 -6.01 -0.75
CA ILE A 89 6.55 -7.31 -0.63
C ILE A 89 6.98 -8.15 -1.82
N PRO A 90 7.69 -9.28 -1.62
CA PRO A 90 8.10 -10.12 -2.73
C PRO A 90 6.89 -10.55 -3.54
N VAL A 91 7.06 -10.67 -4.86
CA VAL A 91 5.99 -10.94 -5.84
C VAL A 91 5.03 -9.76 -6.06
N ILE A 92 4.46 -9.17 -5.00
CA ILE A 92 3.46 -8.10 -5.14
C ILE A 92 4.10 -6.79 -5.60
N THR A 93 5.17 -6.35 -4.93
CA THR A 93 5.86 -5.12 -5.30
C THR A 93 6.44 -5.21 -6.72
N ASP A 94 6.99 -6.36 -7.09
CA ASP A 94 7.52 -6.58 -8.45
C ASP A 94 6.42 -6.60 -9.50
N PHE A 95 5.27 -7.22 -9.19
CA PHE A 95 4.08 -7.19 -10.04
C PHE A 95 3.59 -5.76 -10.26
N VAL A 96 3.37 -5.00 -9.18
CA VAL A 96 2.87 -3.62 -9.21
C VAL A 96 3.81 -2.71 -10.01
N LYS A 97 5.14 -2.84 -9.82
CA LYS A 97 6.14 -2.13 -10.62
C LYS A 97 6.13 -2.54 -12.09
N LYS A 98 6.04 -3.84 -12.39
CA LYS A 98 6.02 -4.36 -13.77
C LYS A 98 4.78 -3.89 -14.55
N GLN A 99 3.65 -3.69 -13.88
CA GLN A 99 2.44 -3.12 -14.47
C GLN A 99 2.51 -1.59 -14.70
N GLY A 100 3.58 -0.92 -14.23
CA GLY A 100 3.72 0.53 -14.33
C GLY A 100 2.72 1.31 -13.46
N TRP A 101 2.17 0.67 -12.43
CA TRP A 101 1.21 1.33 -11.53
C TRP A 101 1.91 2.29 -10.56
N VAL A 102 3.17 2.03 -10.23
CA VAL A 102 4.03 2.84 -9.35
C VAL A 102 5.34 3.18 -10.02
#